data_AF-A0A315DFG0-F1
#
_entry.id   AF-A0A315DFG0-F1
#
_cell.length_a   1.000
_cell.length_b   1.000
_cell.length_c   1.000
_cell.angle_alpha   90.00
_cell.angle_beta   90.00
_cell.angle_gamma   90.00
#
_symmetry.space_group_name_H-M   'P 1'
#
loop_
_entity.id
_entity.type
_entity.pdbx_description
1 polymer ?
#
loop_
_entity_poly.entity_id
_entity_poly.type
_entity_poly.pdbx_seq_one_letter_code
_entity_poly.pdbx_strand_id
1 'polypeptide(L)'
;MTRLVHSPEAAQDLEELVDFLRLNRPEYAVETVDLVLDALSVLERHPLMGRPVPQGMRELVISRGRSGYLALYVFDADADVVFVLALRHQREQDYH
;
A
#
# COMPACT_ATOMS: atom_id res chain seq x y z
N MET A 1 8.66 11.00 -13.98
CA MET A 1 8.42 10.36 -12.69
C MET A 1 6.98 9.93 -12.74
N THR A 2 6.72 8.65 -12.49
CA THR A 2 5.37 8.09 -12.55
C THR A 2 4.52 8.74 -11.48
N ARG A 3 3.31 9.18 -11.82
CA ARG A 3 2.42 9.84 -10.86
C ARG A 3 1.78 8.78 -9.96
N LEU A 4 1.83 8.97 -8.65
CA LEU A 4 1.11 8.14 -7.68
C LEU A 4 -0.27 8.75 -7.39
N VAL A 5 -1.33 7.93 -7.45
CA VAL A 5 -2.71 8.32 -7.13
C VAL A 5 -3.31 7.25 -6.22
N HIS A 6 -3.98 7.68 -5.15
CA HIS A 6 -4.73 6.79 -4.26
C HIS A 6 -6.20 6.80 -4.66
N SER A 7 -6.83 5.62 -4.73
CA SER A 7 -8.27 5.53 -4.81
C SER A 7 -8.91 5.98 -3.48
N PRO A 8 -10.21 6.30 -3.47
CA PRO A 8 -10.93 6.58 -2.23
C PRO A 8 -10.80 5.45 -1.20
N GLU A 9 -10.82 4.20 -1.65
CA GLU A 9 -10.66 3.02 -0.80
C GLU A 9 -9.27 2.97 -0.18
N ALA A 10 -8.20 3.16 -0.97
CA ALA A 10 -6.85 3.21 -0.45
C ALA A 10 -6.62 4.36 0.54
N ALA A 11 -7.28 5.51 0.34
CA ALA A 11 -7.22 6.62 1.28
C ALA A 11 -7.92 6.27 2.61
N GLN A 12 -9.11 5.67 2.53
CA GLN A 12 -9.83 5.19 3.71
C GLN A 12 -9.03 4.12 4.47
N ASP A 13 -8.42 3.16 3.76
CA ASP A 13 -7.60 2.13 4.37
C ASP A 13 -6.41 2.72 5.17
N LEU A 14 -5.83 3.83 4.69
CA LEU A 14 -4.76 4.53 5.40
C LEU A 14 -5.28 5.24 6.66
N GLU A 15 -6.46 5.86 6.59
CA GLU A 15 -7.11 6.47 7.77
C GLU A 15 -7.42 5.43 8.84
N GLU A 16 -8.03 4.30 8.44
CA GLU A 16 -8.34 3.18 9.33
C GLU A 16 -7.07 2.58 9.95
N LEU A 17 -5.98 2.48 9.19
CA LEU A 17 -4.68 2.06 9.69
C LEU A 17 -4.15 3.01 10.77
N VAL A 18 -4.22 4.33 10.52
CA VAL A 18 -3.79 5.34 11.49
C VAL A 18 -4.58 5.23 12.78
N ASP A 19 -5.91 5.13 12.70
CA ASP A 19 -6.79 5.01 13.87
C ASP A 19 -6.54 3.72 14.64
N PHE A 20 -6.40 2.60 13.94
CA PHE A 20 -6.07 1.31 14.54
C PHE A 20 -4.73 1.38 15.30
N LEU A 21 -3.69 1.95 14.68
CA LEU A 21 -2.38 2.06 15.30
C LEU A 21 -2.40 2.98 16.52
N ARG A 22 -3.09 4.12 16.44
CA ARG A 22 -3.22 5.05 17.58
C ARG A 22 -3.89 4.40 18.78
N LEU A 23 -4.92 3.58 18.54
CA LEU A 23 -5.66 2.92 19.62
C LEU A 23 -4.91 1.72 20.22
N ASN A 24 -4.25 0.93 19.38
CA ASN A 24 -3.71 -0.37 19.78
C ASN A 24 -2.20 -0.35 20.04
N ARG A 25 -1.44 0.45 19.27
CA ARG A 25 0.03 0.45 19.21
C ARG A 25 0.59 1.86 18.97
N PRO A 26 0.22 2.86 19.81
CA PRO A 26 0.55 4.27 19.57
C PRO A 26 2.06 4.53 19.46
N GLU A 27 2.87 3.75 20.17
CA GLU A 27 4.33 3.82 20.15
C GLU A 27 4.94 3.52 18.76
N TYR A 28 4.18 2.83 17.90
CA TYR A 28 4.58 2.43 16.55
C TYR A 28 3.83 3.18 15.45
N ALA A 29 2.85 4.03 15.79
CA ALA A 29 1.92 4.58 14.80
C ALA A 29 2.64 5.41 13.72
N VAL A 30 3.49 6.35 14.13
CA VAL A 30 4.22 7.24 13.20
C VAL A 30 5.15 6.43 12.31
N GLU A 31 6.03 5.61 12.90
CA GLU A 31 6.98 4.77 12.16
C GLU A 31 6.28 3.82 11.16
N THR A 32 5.09 3.32 11.51
CA THR A 32 4.34 2.44 10.61
C THR A 32 3.77 3.16 9.42
N VAL A 33 3.19 4.35 9.64
CA VAL A 33 2.62 5.16 8.56
C VAL A 33 3.73 5.62 7.62
N ASP A 34 4.85 6.10 8.17
CA ASP A 34 6.02 6.52 7.39
C ASP A 34 6.55 5.37 6.53
N LEU A 35 6.69 4.16 7.10
CA LEU A 35 7.09 2.96 6.37
C LEU A 35 6.17 2.66 5.17
N VAL A 36 4.85 2.78 5.35
CA VAL A 36 3.87 2.52 4.29
C VAL A 36 3.99 3.58 3.19
N LEU A 37 4.03 4.86 3.56
CA LEU A 37 4.14 5.98 2.60
C LEU A 37 5.46 5.94 1.82
N ASP A 38 6.57 5.66 2.50
CA ASP A 38 7.88 5.52 1.87
C ASP A 38 7.89 4.37 0.86
N ALA A 39 7.30 3.22 1.20
CA ALA A 39 7.20 2.10 0.28
C ALA A 39 6.36 2.44 -0.95
N LEU A 40 5.24 3.16 -0.78
CA LEU A 40 4.41 3.62 -1.90
C LEU A 40 5.15 4.61 -2.80
N SER A 41 5.96 5.50 -2.24
CA SER A 41 6.76 6.47 -3.02
C SER A 41 7.76 5.80 -3.97
N VAL A 42 8.20 4.57 -3.68
CA VAL A 42 9.10 3.82 -4.57
C VAL A 42 8.44 3.51 -5.91
N LEU A 43 7.11 3.40 -5.95
CA LEU A 43 6.36 3.13 -7.18
C LEU A 43 6.46 4.25 -8.22
N GLU A 44 6.82 5.48 -7.81
CA GLU A 44 7.07 6.60 -8.74
C GLU A 44 8.30 6.38 -9.64
N ARG A 45 9.22 5.51 -9.20
CA ARG A 45 10.47 5.17 -9.90
C ARG A 45 10.49 3.73 -10.40
N HIS A 46 9.78 2.83 -9.71
CA HIS A 46 9.78 1.40 -9.99
C HIS A 46 8.34 0.84 -10.05
N PRO A 47 7.48 1.33 -10.94
CA PRO A 47 6.06 0.94 -10.97
C PRO A 47 5.84 -0.55 -11.29
N LEU A 48 6.83 -1.23 -11.87
CA LEU A 48 6.74 -2.66 -12.21
C LEU A 48 7.27 -3.61 -11.12
N MET A 49 7.73 -3.10 -9.97
CA MET A 49 8.39 -3.92 -8.94
C MET A 49 7.46 -4.85 -8.16
N GLY A 50 6.18 -4.51 -8.08
CA GLY A 50 5.19 -5.30 -7.36
C GLY A 50 4.96 -6.67 -7.99
N ARG A 51 4.62 -7.64 -7.15
CA ARG A 51 4.28 -9.01 -7.56
C ARG A 51 3.04 -8.96 -8.46
N PRO A 52 3.08 -9.48 -9.69
CA PRO A 52 1.90 -9.55 -10.54
C PRO A 52 0.82 -10.44 -9.90
N VAL A 53 -0.43 -9.98 -9.96
CA VAL A 53 -1.63 -10.74 -9.59
C VAL A 53 -2.65 -10.67 -10.73
N PRO A 54 -3.79 -11.39 -10.69
CA PRO A 54 -4.77 -11.36 -11.76
C PRO A 54 -5.28 -9.94 -12.11
N GLN A 55 -5.90 -9.82 -13.28
CA GLN A 55 -6.55 -8.57 -13.75
C GLN A 55 -5.57 -7.39 -13.96
N GLY A 56 -4.28 -7.68 -14.22
CA GLY A 56 -3.27 -6.65 -14.50
C GLY A 56 -2.82 -5.88 -13.25
N MET A 57 -3.24 -6.31 -12.07
CA MET A 57 -2.86 -5.68 -10.81
C MET A 57 -1.52 -6.21 -10.31
N ARG A 58 -0.98 -5.51 -9.32
CA ARG A 58 0.28 -5.81 -8.66
C ARG A 58 0.14 -5.59 -7.16
N GLU A 59 0.88 -6.40 -6.41
CA GLU A 59 0.98 -6.26 -4.97
C GLU A 59 2.39 -5.80 -4.58
N LEU A 60 2.47 -4.69 -3.88
CA LEU A 60 3.68 -4.28 -3.20
C LEU A 60 3.66 -4.84 -1.77
N VAL A 61 4.66 -5.66 -1.46
CA VAL A 61 4.85 -6.19 -0.10
C VAL A 61 5.70 -5.22 0.71
N ILE A 62 5.13 -4.71 1.80
CA ILE A 62 5.77 -3.76 2.72
C ILE A 62 6.06 -4.50 4.03
N SER A 63 7.33 -4.84 4.26
CA SER A 63 7.70 -5.70 5.39
C SER A 63 7.83 -4.92 6.70
N ARG A 64 7.21 -5.41 7.79
CA ARG A 64 7.32 -4.87 9.16
C ARG A 64 7.53 -6.00 10.18
N GLY A 65 8.77 -6.45 10.33
CA GLY A 65 9.12 -7.53 11.26
C GLY A 65 8.49 -8.87 10.87
N ARG A 66 7.58 -9.40 11.70
CA ARG A 66 6.94 -10.73 11.50
C ARG A 66 5.65 -10.67 10.68
N SER A 67 5.16 -9.48 10.34
CA SER A 67 4.03 -9.26 9.43
C SER A 67 4.38 -8.10 8.50
N GLY A 68 3.42 -7.66 7.69
CA GLY A 68 3.62 -6.54 6.81
C GLY A 68 2.29 -6.00 6.30
N TYR A 69 2.40 -5.03 5.41
CA TYR A 69 1.29 -4.46 4.67
C TYR A 69 1.40 -4.88 3.20
N LEU A 70 0.25 -4.92 2.54
CA LEU A 70 0.14 -5.10 1.10
C LEU A 70 -0.54 -3.87 0.52
N ALA A 71 0.07 -3.30 -0.51
CA ALA A 71 -0.59 -2.32 -1.35
C ALA A 71 -0.96 -3.00 -2.68
N LEU A 72 -2.25 -3.03 -2.99
CA LEU A 72 -2.75 -3.47 -4.29
C LEU A 72 -2.75 -2.25 -5.21
N TYR A 73 -2.17 -2.38 -6.40
CA TYR A 73 -2.08 -1.28 -7.34
C TYR A 73 -2.13 -1.73 -8.80
N VAL A 74 -2.44 -0.78 -9.69
CA VAL A 74 -2.30 -0.94 -11.15
C VAL A 74 -1.36 0.13 -11.66
N PHE A 75 -0.55 -0.21 -12.66
CA PHE A 75 0.27 0.75 -13.39
C PHE A 75 -0.30 0.93 -14.80
N ASP A 76 -0.77 2.15 -15.08
CA ASP A 76 -1.13 2.59 -16.42
C ASP A 76 0.11 3.15 -17.11
N ALA A 77 0.68 2.37 -18.03
CA ALA A 77 1.90 2.72 -18.75
C ALA A 77 1.68 3.84 -19.79
N ASP A 78 0.47 3.99 -20.32
CA ASP A 78 0.16 5.02 -21.30
C ASP A 78 0.03 6.39 -20.63
N ALA A 79 -0.56 6.43 -19.43
CA ALA A 79 -0.70 7.64 -18.63
C ALA A 79 0.52 7.94 -17.73
N ASP A 80 1.44 6.99 -17.55
CA ASP A 80 2.51 7.02 -16.54
C ASP A 80 1.96 7.28 -15.13
N VAL A 81 0.93 6.51 -14.75
CA VAL A 81 0.23 6.62 -13.44
C VAL A 81 0.18 5.28 -12.72
N VAL A 82 0.50 5.30 -11.43
CA VAL A 82 0.20 4.21 -10.49
C VAL A 82 -1.06 4.55 -9.71
N PHE A 83 -2.06 3.69 -9.79
CA PHE A 83 -3.27 3.75 -8.98
C PHE A 83 -3.15 2.75 -7.83
N VAL A 84 -2.98 3.25 -6.61
CA VAL A 84 -3.09 2.45 -5.38
C VAL A 84 -4.57 2.24 -5.10
N LEU A 85 -5.00 0.98 -5.09
CA LEU A 85 -6.40 0.58 -5.01
C LEU A 85 -6.81 0.19 -3.58
N ALA A 86 -5.89 -0.39 -2.81
CA ALA A 86 -6.15 -0.80 -1.44
C ALA A 86 -4.85 -0.94 -0.64
N LEU A 87 -4.96 -0.77 0.69
CA LEU A 87 -3.93 -1.06 1.67
C LEU A 87 -4.48 -2.04 2.70
N ARG A 88 -3.76 -3.14 2.95
CA ARG A 88 -4.21 -4.20 3.88
C ARG A 88 -3.05 -4.66 4.76
N HIS A 89 -3.34 -5.03 6.00
CA HIS A 89 -2.37 -5.74 6.82
C HIS A 89 -2.39 -7.23 6.46
N GLN A 90 -1.23 -7.87 6.29
CA GLN A 90 -1.12 -9.28 5.84
C GLN A 90 -1.85 -10.31 6.73
N ARG A 91 -2.23 -9.93 7.95
CA ARG A 91 -2.97 -10.79 8.90
C ARG A 91 -4.48 -10.52 8.91
N GLU A 92 -4.95 -9.51 8.20
CA GLU A 92 -6.36 -9.34 7.88
C GLU A 92 -6.67 -10.42 6.83
N GLN A 93 -7.21 -11.53 7.32
CA GLN A 93 -7.47 -12.75 6.55
C GLN A 93 -8.72 -12.56 5.69
N ASP A 94 -8.65 -11.77 4.62
CA ASP A 94 -9.72 -11.73 3.62
C ASP A 94 -9.12 -11.69 2.21
N TYR A 95 -8.77 -12.86 1.69
CA TYR A 95 -8.67 -13.14 0.26
C TYR A 95 -9.15 -14.57 0.00
N HIS A 96 -10.39 -14.68 -0.50
CA HIS A 96 -10.93 -15.84 -1.21
C HIS A 96 -11.41 -15.38 -2.58
#